data_AF-A0A165ICW2-F1
#
_entry.id   AF-A0A165ICW2-F1
#
_cell.length_a   1.000
_cell.length_b   1.000
_cell.length_c   1.000
_cell.angle_alpha   90.00
_cell.angle_beta   90.00
_cell.angle_gamma   90.00
#
_symmetry.space_group_name_H-M   'P 1'
#
loop_
_entity.id
_entity.type
_entity.pdbx_description
1 polymer ?
#
loop_
_entity_poly.entity_id
_entity_poly.type
_entity_poly.pdbx_seq_one_letter_code
_entity_poly.pdbx_strand_id
1 'polypeptide(L)'
;MNVLALLKILWRLRQLLGGVSVEQVLQFCAFSRRLQPRIAWQELTHVGALDTPPKTLPNTVVAFLASAIDVSPVQVSGLWNALREVVWLPGFNPAALSVPLVDEFSPFARLAQSFNLALEEFYPPTRVCLRNTCPEFINTGRRQALYNPTKHYASLYTLSRGAFPVIVVALHCRSCKATFYLNYYREQREDQVHERVYYGPLPEVIQAEKHMLFERQLCELFRAQTVHA
;
A
#
# COMPACT_ATOMS: atom_id res chain seq x y z
N MET A 1 4.25 -8.57 -20.16
CA MET A 1 3.61 -9.74 -20.82
C MET A 1 3.00 -9.29 -22.16
N ASN A 2 3.14 -10.06 -23.25
CA ASN A 2 2.46 -9.72 -24.52
C ASN A 2 0.98 -10.16 -24.51
N VAL A 3 0.15 -9.52 -25.34
CA VAL A 3 -1.31 -9.76 -25.39
C VAL A 3 -1.65 -11.22 -25.73
N LEU A 4 -0.89 -11.87 -26.62
CA LEU A 4 -1.10 -13.27 -26.99
C LEU A 4 -0.87 -14.24 -25.82
N ALA A 5 0.10 -13.98 -24.96
CA ALA A 5 0.37 -14.77 -23.76
C ALA A 5 -0.76 -14.62 -22.75
N LEU A 6 -1.27 -13.39 -22.56
CA LEU A 6 -2.43 -13.13 -21.72
C LEU A 6 -3.67 -13.88 -22.23
N LEU A 7 -3.96 -13.80 -23.52
CA LEU A 7 -5.10 -14.50 -24.13
C LEU A 7 -4.99 -16.02 -23.96
N LYS A 8 -3.80 -16.61 -24.12
CA LYS A 8 -3.57 -18.04 -23.89
C LYS A 8 -3.83 -18.45 -22.44
N ILE A 9 -3.43 -17.62 -21.48
CA ILE A 9 -3.64 -17.88 -20.05
C ILE A 9 -5.14 -17.79 -19.71
N LEU A 10 -5.82 -16.73 -20.14
CA LEU A 10 -7.25 -16.56 -19.94
C LEU A 10 -8.05 -17.69 -20.61
N TRP A 11 -7.65 -18.11 -21.82
CA TRP A 11 -8.31 -19.20 -22.53
C TRP A 11 -8.15 -20.55 -21.82
N ARG A 12 -6.98 -20.83 -21.23
CA ARG A 12 -6.77 -22.03 -20.39
C ARG A 12 -7.64 -22.03 -19.15
N LEU A 13 -7.88 -20.85 -18.56
CA LEU A 13 -8.71 -20.69 -17.39
C LEU A 13 -10.20 -20.48 -17.70
N ARG A 14 -10.63 -20.57 -18.97
CA ARG A 14 -12.02 -20.30 -19.38
C ARG A 14 -13.07 -21.08 -18.59
N GLN A 15 -12.77 -22.32 -18.21
CA GLN A 15 -13.70 -23.17 -17.44
C GLN A 15 -13.80 -22.70 -15.98
N LEU A 16 -12.70 -22.20 -15.42
CA LEU A 16 -12.65 -21.65 -14.07
C LEU A 16 -13.22 -20.23 -14.00
N LEU A 17 -13.03 -19.44 -15.07
CA LEU A 17 -13.51 -18.07 -15.22
C LEU A 17 -14.88 -18.00 -15.91
N GLY A 18 -15.61 -19.12 -16.00
CA GLY A 18 -16.94 -19.16 -16.58
C GLY A 18 -17.85 -18.14 -15.87
N GLY A 19 -18.48 -17.26 -16.64
CA GLY A 19 -19.36 -16.20 -16.11
C GLY A 19 -18.64 -14.93 -15.64
N VAL A 20 -17.31 -14.85 -15.67
CA VAL A 20 -16.58 -13.61 -15.35
C VAL A 20 -16.60 -12.66 -16.55
N SER A 21 -17.19 -11.47 -16.38
CA SER A 21 -17.27 -10.44 -17.41
C SER A 21 -15.95 -9.67 -17.58
N VAL A 22 -15.79 -8.98 -18.72
CA VAL A 22 -14.63 -8.11 -18.96
C VAL A 22 -14.56 -6.99 -17.91
N GLU A 23 -15.71 -6.45 -17.51
CA GLU A 23 -15.80 -5.42 -16.47
C GLU A 23 -15.26 -5.93 -15.12
N GLN A 24 -15.63 -7.14 -14.71
CA GLN A 24 -15.12 -7.76 -13.48
C GLN A 24 -13.60 -7.97 -13.54
N VAL A 25 -13.04 -8.31 -14.70
CA VAL A 25 -11.58 -8.41 -14.90
C VAL A 25 -10.91 -7.03 -14.75
N LEU A 26 -11.51 -5.96 -15.29
CA LEU A 26 -10.97 -4.61 -15.15
C LEU A 26 -11.04 -4.12 -13.70
N GLN A 27 -12.16 -4.37 -13.01
CA GLN A 27 -12.32 -4.07 -11.59
C GLN A 27 -11.35 -4.86 -10.72
N PHE A 28 -11.15 -6.16 -11.01
CA PHE A 28 -10.14 -6.98 -10.35
C PHE A 28 -8.74 -6.37 -10.50
N CYS A 29 -8.35 -5.95 -11.70
CA CYS A 29 -7.06 -5.31 -11.93
C CYS A 29 -6.91 -4.01 -11.13
N ALA A 30 -7.94 -3.15 -11.15
CA ALA A 30 -7.94 -1.88 -10.45
C ALA A 30 -7.85 -2.06 -8.92
N PHE A 31 -8.70 -2.92 -8.35
CA PHE A 31 -8.72 -3.16 -6.90
C PHE A 31 -7.47 -3.89 -6.42
N SER A 32 -6.96 -4.84 -7.20
CA SER A 32 -5.74 -5.56 -6.82
C SER A 32 -4.51 -4.66 -6.85
N ARG A 33 -4.42 -3.71 -7.81
CA ARG A 33 -3.38 -2.66 -7.82
C ARG A 33 -3.47 -1.78 -6.58
N ARG A 34 -4.68 -1.36 -6.22
CA ARG A 34 -4.92 -0.57 -5.01
C ARG A 34 -4.52 -1.31 -3.73
N LEU A 35 -4.77 -2.63 -3.69
CA LEU A 35 -4.41 -3.49 -2.56
C LEU A 35 -2.96 -3.96 -2.58
N GLN A 36 -2.17 -3.64 -3.61
CA GLN A 36 -0.77 -4.03 -3.75
C GLN A 36 0.05 -3.75 -2.47
N PRO A 37 0.05 -2.54 -1.87
CA PRO A 37 0.82 -2.30 -0.65
C PRO A 37 0.42 -3.25 0.50
N ARG A 38 -0.88 -3.52 0.67
CA ARG A 38 -1.38 -4.44 1.68
C ARG A 38 -0.99 -5.89 1.41
N ILE A 39 -1.21 -6.36 0.18
CA ILE A 39 -0.83 -7.72 -0.26
C ILE A 39 0.67 -7.92 -0.07
N ALA A 40 1.46 -6.96 -0.53
CA ALA A 40 2.90 -7.00 -0.39
C ALA A 40 3.25 -7.16 1.09
N TRP A 41 2.63 -6.40 1.99
CA TRP A 41 2.98 -6.43 3.42
C TRP A 41 2.56 -7.70 4.14
N GLN A 42 1.51 -8.38 3.67
CA GLN A 42 1.03 -9.62 4.27
C GLN A 42 1.78 -10.86 3.77
N GLU A 43 2.14 -10.90 2.48
CA GLU A 43 2.67 -12.11 1.85
C GLU A 43 4.17 -12.06 1.53
N LEU A 44 4.76 -10.87 1.35
CA LEU A 44 6.17 -10.74 0.98
C LEU A 44 7.04 -10.53 2.21
N THR A 45 7.64 -11.63 2.67
CA THR A 45 8.53 -11.70 3.85
C THR A 45 9.95 -11.23 3.55
N HIS A 46 10.35 -11.17 2.28
CA HIS A 46 11.71 -10.84 1.86
C HIS A 46 11.78 -9.53 1.06
N VAL A 47 12.80 -8.73 1.38
CA VAL A 47 13.01 -7.36 0.89
C VAL A 47 13.21 -7.31 -0.64
N GLY A 48 13.87 -8.32 -1.21
CA GLY A 48 14.08 -8.44 -2.65
C GLY A 48 12.86 -8.91 -3.45
N ALA A 49 11.74 -9.21 -2.80
CA ALA A 49 10.54 -9.72 -3.47
C ALA A 49 9.50 -8.62 -3.75
N LEU A 50 9.76 -7.36 -3.41
CA LEU A 50 8.78 -6.27 -3.56
C LEU A 50 8.31 -6.03 -4.99
N ASP A 51 9.18 -6.31 -5.96
CA ASP A 51 8.87 -6.16 -7.37
C ASP A 51 8.24 -7.42 -7.98
N THR A 52 8.08 -8.49 -7.19
CA THR A 52 7.49 -9.75 -7.64
C THR A 52 6.17 -10.03 -6.92
N PRO A 53 5.09 -10.34 -7.65
CA PRO A 53 3.82 -10.65 -7.02
C PRO A 53 3.89 -11.95 -6.20
N PRO A 54 3.22 -12.04 -5.05
CA PRO A 54 3.13 -13.29 -4.31
C PRO A 54 2.37 -14.37 -5.08
N LYS A 55 2.70 -15.63 -4.78
CA LYS A 55 2.05 -16.78 -5.44
C LYS A 55 0.56 -16.87 -5.13
N THR A 56 0.18 -16.49 -3.92
CA THR A 56 -1.18 -16.55 -3.38
C THR A 56 -1.58 -15.19 -2.80
N LEU A 57 -2.89 -14.96 -2.71
CA LEU A 57 -3.44 -13.79 -2.03
C LEU A 57 -3.82 -14.14 -0.58
N PRO A 58 -3.74 -13.18 0.35
CA PRO A 58 -4.30 -13.34 1.68
C PRO A 58 -5.80 -13.63 1.62
N ASN A 59 -6.31 -14.51 2.49
CA ASN A 59 -7.74 -14.86 2.53
C ASN A 59 -8.66 -13.64 2.68
N THR A 60 -8.23 -12.62 3.43
CA THR A 60 -8.99 -11.37 3.59
C THR A 60 -9.11 -10.58 2.29
N VAL A 61 -8.05 -10.58 1.46
CA VAL A 61 -8.04 -9.95 0.14
C VAL A 61 -8.88 -10.75 -0.84
N VAL A 62 -8.80 -12.08 -0.80
CA VAL A 62 -9.62 -12.96 -1.65
C VAL A 62 -11.11 -12.74 -1.37
N ALA A 63 -11.50 -12.76 -0.09
CA ALA A 63 -12.89 -12.56 0.32
C ALA A 63 -13.40 -11.16 -0.08
N PHE A 64 -12.58 -10.11 0.12
CA PHE A 64 -12.92 -8.76 -0.30
C PHE A 64 -13.12 -8.67 -1.82
N LEU A 65 -12.16 -9.15 -2.62
CA LEU A 65 -12.24 -9.09 -4.08
C LEU A 65 -13.45 -9.88 -4.60
N ALA A 66 -13.71 -11.06 -4.04
CA ALA A 66 -14.86 -11.89 -4.38
C ALA A 66 -16.17 -11.11 -4.18
N SER A 67 -16.33 -10.46 -3.03
CA SER A 67 -17.50 -9.63 -2.75
C SER A 67 -17.56 -8.34 -3.59
N ALA A 68 -16.41 -7.73 -3.88
CA ALA A 68 -16.34 -6.43 -4.57
C ALA A 68 -16.66 -6.51 -6.07
N ILE A 69 -16.34 -7.62 -6.71
CA ILE A 69 -16.61 -7.84 -8.14
C ILE A 69 -17.67 -8.91 -8.40
N ASP A 70 -18.35 -9.39 -7.35
CA ASP A 70 -19.41 -10.40 -7.40
C ASP A 70 -19.01 -11.70 -8.13
N VAL A 71 -17.93 -12.33 -7.64
CA VAL A 71 -17.43 -13.61 -8.15
C VAL A 71 -17.05 -14.55 -6.99
N SER A 72 -16.90 -15.84 -7.28
CA SER A 72 -16.45 -16.81 -6.28
C SER A 72 -14.97 -16.63 -5.89
N PRO A 73 -14.57 -17.02 -4.66
CA PRO A 73 -13.16 -17.04 -4.23
C PRO A 73 -12.24 -17.86 -5.15
N VAL A 74 -12.78 -18.92 -5.77
CA VAL A 74 -12.06 -19.76 -6.73
C VAL A 74 -11.76 -18.97 -8.00
N GLN A 75 -12.73 -18.19 -8.51
CA GLN A 75 -12.52 -17.29 -9.65
C GLN A 75 -11.49 -16.20 -9.32
N VAL A 76 -11.54 -15.58 -8.13
CA VAL A 76 -10.51 -14.62 -7.69
C VAL A 76 -9.11 -15.23 -7.72
N SER A 77 -8.97 -16.45 -7.20
CA SER A 77 -7.69 -17.17 -7.22
C SER A 77 -7.22 -17.47 -8.64
N GLY A 78 -8.15 -17.84 -9.53
CA GLY A 78 -7.88 -18.02 -10.96
C GLY A 78 -7.42 -16.74 -11.64
N LEU A 79 -8.11 -15.62 -11.39
CA LEU A 79 -7.75 -14.29 -11.90
C LEU A 79 -6.37 -13.86 -11.41
N TRP A 80 -6.06 -14.04 -10.12
CA TRP A 80 -4.74 -13.73 -9.57
C TRP A 80 -3.64 -14.55 -10.24
N ASN A 81 -3.83 -15.86 -10.36
CA ASN A 81 -2.87 -16.74 -11.04
C ASN A 81 -2.60 -16.31 -12.49
N ALA A 82 -3.60 -15.76 -13.18
CA ALA A 82 -3.45 -15.28 -14.54
C ALA A 82 -2.84 -13.88 -14.67
N LEU A 83 -3.23 -12.97 -13.79
CA LEU A 83 -3.06 -11.54 -13.98
C LEU A 83 -2.07 -10.90 -13.02
N ARG A 84 -1.55 -11.62 -12.02
CA ARG A 84 -0.66 -11.02 -11.00
C ARG A 84 0.54 -10.28 -11.59
N GLU A 85 1.15 -10.79 -12.67
CA GLU A 85 2.29 -10.16 -13.35
C GLU A 85 1.91 -8.89 -14.15
N VAL A 86 0.62 -8.66 -14.40
CA VAL A 86 0.08 -7.45 -15.06
C VAL A 86 -0.37 -6.42 -14.04
N VAL A 87 -0.94 -6.93 -12.96
CA VAL A 87 -1.50 -6.12 -11.88
C VAL A 87 -0.39 -5.56 -11.01
N TRP A 88 0.64 -6.36 -10.69
CA TRP A 88 1.75 -5.95 -9.86
C TRP A 88 2.61 -4.92 -10.58
N LEU A 89 2.75 -3.74 -9.97
CA LEU A 89 3.57 -2.65 -10.50
C LEU A 89 4.96 -2.69 -9.82
N PRO A 90 6.04 -3.04 -10.55
CA PRO A 90 7.40 -2.92 -10.02
C PRO A 90 7.73 -1.46 -9.68
N GLY A 91 8.50 -1.24 -8.63
CA GLY A 91 8.86 0.11 -8.17
C GLY A 91 7.70 0.93 -7.61
N PHE A 92 6.56 0.29 -7.28
CA PHE A 92 5.43 0.98 -6.66
C PHE A 92 5.84 1.63 -5.33
N ASN A 93 5.56 2.93 -5.19
CA ASN A 93 5.83 3.67 -3.96
C ASN A 93 4.64 3.53 -2.99
N PRO A 94 4.77 2.82 -1.85
CA PRO A 94 3.68 2.63 -0.91
C PRO A 94 3.33 3.89 -0.08
N ALA A 95 4.08 4.97 -0.29
CA ALA A 95 3.80 6.29 0.27
C ALA A 95 3.10 7.24 -0.73
N ALA A 96 2.94 6.83 -2.00
CA ALA A 96 2.28 7.63 -3.03
C ALA A 96 0.75 7.45 -2.99
N LEU A 97 0.03 8.41 -3.57
CA LEU A 97 -1.41 8.29 -3.77
C LEU A 97 -1.70 7.31 -4.90
N SER A 98 -2.73 6.48 -4.75
CA SER A 98 -3.24 5.66 -5.85
C SER A 98 -3.79 6.56 -6.98
N VAL A 99 -3.41 6.33 -8.23
CA VAL A 99 -3.88 7.08 -9.43
C VAL A 99 -4.53 6.13 -10.45
N PRO A 100 -5.65 6.50 -11.11
CA PRO A 100 -6.57 7.59 -10.80
C PRO A 100 -7.72 7.10 -9.89
N LEU A 101 -8.02 7.88 -8.85
CA LEU A 101 -9.15 7.63 -7.96
C LEU A 101 -10.44 8.22 -8.57
N VAL A 102 -10.86 7.66 -9.71
CA VAL A 102 -12.19 7.93 -10.28
C VAL A 102 -13.12 6.84 -9.76
N ASP A 103 -13.64 7.04 -8.55
CA ASP A 103 -15.08 6.88 -8.28
C ASP A 103 -15.34 7.08 -6.79
N GLU A 104 -16.06 8.15 -6.47
CA GLU A 104 -16.55 8.47 -5.12
C GLU A 104 -17.61 7.45 -4.62
N PHE A 105 -18.01 6.48 -5.47
CA PHE A 105 -19.05 5.47 -5.17
C PHE A 105 -18.71 4.04 -5.62
N SER A 106 -17.43 3.72 -5.87
CA SER A 106 -17.07 2.36 -6.30
C SER A 106 -17.46 1.31 -5.24
N PRO A 107 -17.81 0.06 -5.64
CA PRO A 107 -18.05 -1.07 -4.72
C PRO A 107 -16.96 -1.23 -3.65
N PHE A 108 -15.74 -0.81 -3.96
CA PHE A 108 -14.62 -0.75 -3.03
C PHE A 108 -14.94 0.09 -1.79
N ALA A 109 -15.40 1.34 -1.95
CA ALA A 109 -15.66 2.24 -0.82
C ALA A 109 -16.72 1.68 0.13
N ARG A 110 -17.79 1.11 -0.44
CA ARG A 110 -18.89 0.50 0.32
C ARG A 110 -18.46 -0.72 1.12
N LEU A 111 -17.61 -1.58 0.53
CA LEU A 111 -17.24 -2.86 1.14
C LEU A 111 -15.97 -2.76 2.00
N ALA A 112 -15.06 -1.83 1.71
CA ALA A 112 -13.76 -1.74 2.35
C ALA A 112 -13.87 -1.72 3.89
N GLN A 113 -14.82 -0.96 4.43
CA GLN A 113 -15.03 -0.86 5.86
C GLN A 113 -15.32 -2.22 6.52
N SER A 114 -16.19 -3.04 5.91
CA SER A 114 -16.54 -4.37 6.43
C SER A 114 -15.35 -5.35 6.46
N PHE A 115 -14.32 -5.09 5.66
CA PHE A 115 -13.10 -5.89 5.59
C PHE A 115 -11.90 -5.25 6.31
N ASN A 116 -12.14 -4.19 7.10
CA ASN A 116 -11.08 -3.41 7.76
C ASN A 116 -10.00 -2.96 6.74
N LEU A 117 -10.49 -2.45 5.61
CA LEU A 117 -9.74 -1.80 4.54
C LEU A 117 -10.11 -0.33 4.55
N ALA A 118 -9.14 0.53 4.26
CA ALA A 118 -9.41 1.93 3.97
C ALA A 118 -9.37 2.18 2.46
N LEU A 119 -9.92 3.33 2.06
CA LEU A 119 -9.75 3.84 0.70
C LEU A 119 -8.26 3.93 0.35
N GLU A 120 -7.47 4.59 1.19
CA GLU A 120 -6.01 4.56 1.06
C GLU A 120 -5.38 3.95 2.32
N GLU A 121 -4.41 3.07 2.11
CA GLU A 121 -3.54 2.54 3.16
C GLU A 121 -2.11 2.98 2.89
N PHE A 122 -1.58 3.83 3.76
CA PHE A 122 -0.21 4.34 3.68
C PHE A 122 0.73 3.50 4.53
N TYR A 123 1.90 3.19 3.96
CA TYR A 123 2.95 2.47 4.66
C TYR A 123 4.27 3.23 4.58
N PRO A 124 5.25 2.94 5.46
CA PRO A 124 6.59 3.47 5.31
C PRO A 124 7.18 3.08 3.95
N PRO A 125 7.96 3.95 3.30
CA PRO A 125 8.56 3.70 1.99
C PRO A 125 9.66 2.63 2.01
N THR A 126 9.98 2.09 3.19
CA THR A 126 10.96 1.04 3.39
C THR A 126 10.35 -0.15 4.13
N ARG A 127 10.88 -1.33 3.82
CA ARG A 127 10.57 -2.58 4.53
C ARG A 127 11.65 -3.04 5.48
N VAL A 128 12.77 -2.32 5.48
CA VAL A 128 13.92 -2.63 6.31
C VAL A 128 14.29 -1.47 7.18
N CYS A 129 14.97 -1.77 8.27
CA CYS A 129 15.58 -0.76 9.09
C CYS A 129 16.67 -0.02 8.29
N LEU A 130 16.50 1.29 8.11
CA LEU A 130 17.48 2.14 7.40
C LEU A 130 18.62 2.64 8.30
N ARG A 131 18.52 2.41 9.62
CA ARG A 131 19.48 2.92 10.59
C ARG A 131 20.83 2.20 10.44
N ASN A 132 21.89 2.95 10.12
CA ASN A 132 23.26 2.42 10.01
C ASN A 132 23.83 1.99 11.37
N THR A 133 23.28 2.51 12.46
CA THR A 133 23.62 2.14 13.83
C THR A 133 22.72 1.04 14.40
N CYS A 134 21.92 0.37 13.56
CA CYS A 134 21.12 -0.77 13.99
C CYS A 134 22.04 -1.94 14.39
N PRO A 135 21.88 -2.56 15.59
CA PRO A 135 22.73 -3.67 16.01
C PRO A 135 22.74 -4.84 15.01
N GLU A 136 21.59 -5.15 14.41
CA GLU A 136 21.52 -6.19 13.37
C GLU A 136 22.44 -5.88 12.18
N PHE A 137 22.45 -4.61 11.73
CA PHE A 137 23.24 -4.20 10.58
C PHE A 137 24.74 -4.16 10.92
N ILE A 138 25.10 -3.68 12.11
CA ILE A 138 26.49 -3.67 12.59
C ILE A 138 27.04 -5.10 12.67
N ASN A 139 26.28 -6.03 13.24
CA ASN A 139 26.75 -7.38 13.51
C ASN A 139 26.77 -8.28 12.26
N THR A 140 25.83 -8.09 11.33
CA THR A 140 25.63 -9.02 10.21
C THR A 140 25.88 -8.41 8.82
N GLY A 141 25.99 -7.07 8.74
CA GLY A 141 25.96 -6.34 7.47
C GLY A 141 24.61 -6.36 6.76
N ARG A 142 23.57 -6.97 7.34
CA ARG A 142 22.24 -7.12 6.73
C ARG A 142 21.21 -6.20 7.37
N ARG A 143 20.31 -5.66 6.56
CA ARG A 143 19.20 -4.83 7.07
C ARG A 143 18.06 -5.70 7.55
N GLN A 144 17.62 -5.47 8.79
CA GLN A 144 16.51 -6.20 9.38
C GLN A 144 15.17 -5.81 8.73
N ALA A 145 14.34 -6.80 8.40
CA ALA A 145 12.95 -6.56 8.01
C ALA A 145 12.15 -5.94 9.17
N LEU A 146 11.33 -4.95 8.84
CA LEU A 146 10.41 -4.32 9.79
C LEU A 146 9.23 -5.26 10.08
N TYR A 147 8.66 -5.14 11.28
CA TYR A 147 7.59 -6.03 11.76
C TYR A 147 6.56 -5.27 12.60
N ASN A 148 5.56 -6.01 13.09
CA ASN A 148 4.52 -5.53 14.00
C ASN A 148 3.80 -4.28 13.47
N PRO A 149 3.03 -4.41 12.36
CA PRO A 149 2.30 -3.29 11.79
C PRO A 149 1.27 -2.76 12.78
N THR A 150 1.39 -1.49 13.14
CA THR A 150 0.41 -0.77 13.94
C THR A 150 -0.40 0.13 13.03
N LYS A 151 -1.72 -0.08 12.98
CA LYS A 151 -2.63 0.68 12.13
C LYS A 151 -3.28 1.82 12.91
N HIS A 152 -3.41 2.98 12.26
CA HIS A 152 -4.13 4.13 12.78
C HIS A 152 -5.05 4.70 11.72
N TYR A 153 -6.29 5.01 12.09
CA TYR A 153 -7.18 5.82 11.25
C TYR A 153 -6.71 7.26 11.25
N ALA A 154 -6.70 7.89 10.09
CA ALA A 154 -6.31 9.28 9.92
C ALA A 154 -7.19 9.95 8.86
N SER A 155 -7.13 11.29 8.80
CA SER A 155 -7.74 12.06 7.72
C SER A 155 -6.66 12.51 6.75
N LEU A 156 -6.86 12.25 5.46
CA LEU A 156 -6.05 12.81 4.40
C LEU A 156 -6.77 14.02 3.80
N TYR A 157 -6.14 15.19 3.90
CA TYR A 157 -6.58 16.43 3.30
C TYR A 157 -5.92 16.57 1.93
N THR A 158 -6.74 16.66 0.89
CA THR A 158 -6.31 16.80 -0.50
C THR A 158 -6.87 18.08 -1.09
N LEU A 159 -6.19 18.59 -2.11
CA LEU A 159 -6.64 19.79 -2.83
C LEU A 159 -7.90 19.50 -3.66
N SER A 160 -7.94 18.33 -4.31
CA SER A 160 -8.99 17.98 -5.29
C SER A 160 -10.22 17.33 -4.69
N ARG A 161 -10.11 16.62 -3.55
CA ARG A 161 -11.18 15.77 -2.99
C ARG A 161 -11.58 16.14 -1.56
N GLY A 162 -11.04 17.22 -1.03
CA GLY A 162 -11.22 17.58 0.36
C GLY A 162 -10.61 16.54 1.30
N ALA A 163 -11.27 16.29 2.43
CA ALA A 163 -10.81 15.40 3.49
C ALA A 163 -11.53 14.05 3.46
N PHE A 164 -10.77 12.94 3.53
CA PHE A 164 -11.37 11.59 3.61
C PHE A 164 -10.56 10.66 4.52
N PRO A 165 -11.19 9.60 5.07
CA PRO A 165 -10.53 8.69 5.99
C PRO A 165 -9.55 7.76 5.27
N VAL A 166 -8.39 7.57 5.90
CA VAL A 166 -7.31 6.67 5.45
C VAL A 166 -6.78 5.85 6.61
N ILE A 167 -6.07 4.77 6.32
CA ILE A 167 -5.29 4.03 7.31
C ILE A 167 -3.81 4.34 7.10
N VAL A 168 -3.11 4.64 8.18
CA VAL A 168 -1.64 4.73 8.19
C VAL A 168 -1.10 3.57 8.99
N VAL A 169 -0.07 2.92 8.44
CA VAL A 169 0.63 1.82 9.08
C VAL A 169 2.00 2.31 9.54
N ALA A 170 2.30 2.10 10.82
CA ALA A 170 3.63 2.25 11.39
C ALA A 170 4.26 0.87 11.62
N LEU A 171 5.57 0.78 11.47
CA LEU A 171 6.31 -0.48 11.56
C LEU A 171 7.52 -0.36 12.46
N HIS A 172 7.93 -1.47 13.05
CA HIS A 172 8.96 -1.49 14.08
C HIS A 172 10.20 -2.24 13.60
N CYS A 173 11.39 -1.84 14.06
CA CYS A 173 12.60 -2.67 13.95
C CYS A 173 12.77 -3.48 15.24
N ARG A 174 12.94 -4.81 15.15
CA ARG A 174 13.09 -5.67 16.35
C ARG A 174 14.37 -5.37 17.11
N SER A 175 15.43 -5.05 16.37
CA SER A 175 16.78 -4.84 16.88
C SER A 175 16.93 -3.47 17.53
N CYS A 176 16.78 -2.38 16.77
CA CYS A 176 17.03 -1.03 17.28
C CYS A 176 15.80 -0.31 17.85
N LYS A 177 14.63 -0.97 17.86
CA LYS A 177 13.34 -0.44 18.36
C LYS A 177 12.79 0.82 17.68
N ALA A 178 13.45 1.30 16.61
CA ALA A 178 12.95 2.43 15.83
C ALA A 178 11.58 2.12 15.21
N THR A 179 10.71 3.14 15.17
CA THR A 179 9.39 3.07 14.54
C THR A 179 9.39 3.87 13.26
N PHE A 180 9.04 3.23 12.16
CA PHE A 180 8.98 3.77 10.81
C PHE A 180 7.54 4.20 10.51
N TYR A 181 7.38 5.45 10.09
CA TYR A 181 6.12 6.09 9.70
C TYR A 181 6.15 6.40 8.20
N LEU A 182 5.17 7.15 7.70
CA LEU A 182 5.04 7.44 6.27
C LEU A 182 6.20 8.28 5.73
N ASN A 183 6.59 9.34 6.43
CA ASN A 183 7.56 10.34 5.98
C ASN A 183 8.86 10.39 6.82
N TYR A 184 8.85 9.80 8.01
CA TYR A 184 10.00 9.76 8.91
C TYR A 184 10.05 8.43 9.69
N TYR A 185 11.19 8.12 10.29
CA TYR A 185 11.26 7.17 11.40
C TYR A 185 11.63 7.90 12.70
N ARG A 186 11.20 7.35 13.83
CA ARG A 186 11.59 7.81 15.16
C ARG A 186 12.71 6.94 15.69
N GLU A 187 13.77 7.57 16.14
CA GLU A 187 14.80 6.91 16.95
C GLU A 187 14.75 7.42 18.38
N GLN A 188 15.08 6.53 19.32
CA GLN A 188 15.27 6.88 20.71
C GLN A 188 16.77 7.17 20.89
N ARG A 189 17.10 8.40 21.28
CA ARG A 189 18.45 8.75 21.71
C ARG A 189 18.70 8.33 23.15
N GLU A 190 19.97 8.35 23.56
CA GLU A 190 20.40 7.97 24.92
C GLU A 190 19.74 8.82 26.02
N ASP A 191 19.36 10.04 25.68
CA ASP A 191 18.64 11.01 26.54
C ASP A 191 17.12 10.80 26.59
N GLN A 192 16.60 9.68 26.06
CA GLN A 192 15.15 9.40 25.91
C GLN A 192 14.41 10.38 24.99
N VAL A 193 15.11 11.26 24.27
CA VAL A 193 14.47 12.15 23.30
C VAL A 193 14.23 11.38 22.00
N HIS A 194 12.99 11.51 21.50
CA HIS A 194 12.61 10.92 20.22
C HIS A 194 12.80 11.93 19.09
N GLU A 195 13.78 11.67 18.23
CA GLU A 195 14.03 12.49 17.04
C GLU A 195 13.33 11.90 15.81
N ARG A 196 12.74 12.76 14.98
CA ARG A 196 12.17 12.38 13.68
C ARG A 196 13.26 12.51 12.61
N VAL A 197 13.62 11.41 11.97
CA VAL A 197 14.55 11.40 10.84
C VAL A 197 13.77 11.13 9.56
N TYR A 198 13.79 12.10 8.64
CA TYR A 198 13.04 12.04 7.38
C TYR A 198 13.78 11.24 6.31
N TYR A 199 13.05 10.46 5.50
CA TYR A 199 13.65 9.51 4.56
C TYR A 199 14.39 10.14 3.37
N GLY A 200 14.09 11.39 3.02
CA GLY A 200 14.66 12.05 1.86
C GLY A 200 13.79 13.21 1.37
N PRO A 201 13.55 13.34 0.04
CA PRO A 201 12.82 14.47 -0.52
C PRO A 201 11.38 14.54 -0.04
N LEU A 202 10.75 15.70 -0.23
CA LEU A 202 9.38 15.94 0.20
C LEU A 202 8.40 14.96 -0.48
N PRO A 203 7.70 14.09 0.29
CA PRO A 203 6.78 13.11 -0.27
C PRO A 203 5.52 13.78 -0.83
N GLU A 204 4.76 13.03 -1.64
CA GLU A 204 3.45 13.48 -2.15
C GLU A 204 2.40 13.60 -1.04
N VAL A 205 2.50 12.76 -0.01
CA VAL A 205 1.64 12.79 1.16
C VAL A 205 2.50 13.00 2.40
N ILE A 206 2.21 14.07 3.13
CA ILE A 206 2.93 14.48 4.32
C ILE A 206 2.11 14.07 5.53
N GLN A 207 2.63 13.16 6.35
CA GLN A 207 2.09 12.89 7.67
C GLN A 207 2.58 13.97 8.65
N ALA A 208 1.75 14.98 8.88
CA ALA A 208 2.05 16.06 9.81
C ALA A 208 1.92 15.56 11.26
N GLU A 209 0.82 14.86 11.53
CA GLU A 209 0.50 14.28 12.84
C GLU A 209 0.02 12.83 12.73
N LYS A 210 -0.13 12.16 13.88
CA LYS A 210 -0.57 10.75 13.93
C LYS A 210 -1.86 10.49 13.15
N HIS A 211 -2.78 11.45 13.15
CA HIS A 211 -4.12 11.33 12.57
C HIS A 211 -4.39 12.33 11.43
N MET A 212 -3.36 13.06 10.95
CA MET A 212 -3.53 14.11 9.94
C MET A 212 -2.45 14.01 8.85
N LEU A 213 -2.90 13.83 7.61
CA LEU A 213 -2.05 13.77 6.43
C LEU A 213 -2.48 14.84 5.44
N PHE A 214 -1.51 15.39 4.72
CA PHE A 214 -1.76 16.43 3.73
C PHE A 214 -1.13 16.05 2.40
N GLU A 215 -1.89 16.21 1.32
CA GLU A 215 -1.34 16.18 -0.02
C GLU A 215 -0.38 17.37 -0.21
N ARG A 216 0.78 17.12 -0.81
CA ARG A 216 1.79 18.14 -1.09
C ARG A 216 1.21 19.32 -1.86
N GLN A 217 0.36 19.08 -2.86
CA GLN A 217 -0.28 20.13 -3.65
C GLN A 217 -1.13 21.08 -2.78
N LEU A 218 -1.81 20.55 -1.76
CA LEU A 218 -2.56 21.36 -0.81
C LEU A 218 -1.63 22.21 0.07
N CYS A 219 -0.53 21.64 0.54
CA CYS A 219 0.49 22.40 1.28
C CYS A 219 1.11 23.51 0.44
N GLU A 220 1.38 23.26 -0.84
CA GLU A 220 1.90 24.27 -1.77
C GLU A 220 0.91 25.40 -2.01
N LEU A 221 -0.39 25.10 -2.13
CA LEU A 221 -1.43 26.12 -2.22
C LEU A 221 -1.43 27.03 -0.97
N PHE A 222 -1.42 26.43 0.23
CA PHE A 222 -1.37 27.23 1.47
C PHE A 222 -0.10 28.08 1.55
N ARG A 223 1.06 27.51 1.18
CA ARG A 223 2.33 28.25 1.13
C ARG A 223 2.24 29.46 0.20
N ALA A 224 1.64 29.30 -0.98
CA ALA A 224 1.47 30.40 -1.93
C ALA A 224 0.55 31.50 -1.38
N GLN A 225 -0.51 31.14 -0.66
CA GLN A 225 -1.45 32.10 -0.07
C GLN A 225 -0.85 32.87 1.12
N THR A 226 -0.05 32.22 1.96
CA THR A 226 0.58 32.87 3.13
C THR A 226 1.66 33.88 2.75
N VAL A 227 2.30 33.76 1.60
CA VAL A 227 3.30 34.74 1.11
C VAL A 227 2.64 36.06 0.65
N HIS A 228 1.33 36.05 0.41
CA HIS A 228 0.55 37.23 0.02
C HIS A 228 -0.27 37.84 1.17
N ALA A 229 -0.13 37.33 2.40
CA ALA A 229 -0.79 37.81 3.61
C ALA A 229 0.19 38.56 4.51
#